data_AF-A0A1H6ZFF2-F1
#
_entry.id   AF-A0A1H6ZFF2-F1
#
_cell.length_a   1.000
_cell.length_b   1.000
_cell.length_c   1.000
_cell.angle_alpha   90.00
_cell.angle_beta   90.00
_cell.angle_gamma   90.00
#
_symmetry.space_group_name_H-M   'P 1'
#
loop_
_entity.id
_entity.type
_entity.pdbx_description
1 polymer ?
#
loop_
_entity_poly.entity_id
_entity_poly.type
_entity_poly.pdbx_seq_one_letter_code
_entity_poly.pdbx_strand_id
1 'polypeptide(L)'
;MNSSIPTLKELADEAEFQMLAARDQLEWFAAIARAISRDVEHNAGRDVVVLAQLANYLGDTGAPGTDSAIDLFGQIARNESAPRKASASNRGAASEGAQ
;
A
#
# COMPACT_ATOMS: atom_id res chain seq x y z
N MET A 1 8.07 -14.64 -19.74
CA MET A 1 7.55 -13.32 -20.14
C MET A 1 8.56 -12.29 -19.66
N ASN A 2 9.03 -11.40 -20.54
CA ASN A 2 9.96 -10.33 -20.15
C ASN A 2 9.20 -9.29 -19.31
N SER A 3 9.21 -9.44 -17.99
CA SER A 3 8.68 -8.45 -17.05
C SER A 3 9.72 -7.34 -16.90
N SER A 4 9.50 -6.20 -17.57
CA SER A 4 10.24 -4.98 -17.30
C SER A 4 10.01 -4.54 -15.86
N ILE A 5 11.06 -4.08 -15.19
CA ILE A 5 10.94 -3.49 -13.86
C ILE A 5 10.04 -2.25 -13.99
N PRO A 6 8.94 -2.16 -13.23
CA PRO A 6 8.06 -1.00 -13.27
C PRO A 6 8.81 0.25 -12.85
N THR A 7 8.53 1.36 -13.53
CA THR A 7 9.11 2.66 -13.25
C THR A 7 8.59 3.19 -11.91
N LEU A 8 9.35 4.10 -11.28
CA LEU A 8 8.94 4.76 -10.04
C LEU A 8 7.57 5.45 -10.16
N LYS A 9 7.24 5.96 -11.35
CA LYS A 9 5.93 6.57 -11.62
C LYS A 9 4.81 5.52 -11.56
N GLU A 10 4.96 4.40 -12.26
CA GLU A 10 3.95 3.33 -12.28
C GLU A 10 3.74 2.77 -10.87
N LEU A 11 4.80 2.69 -10.06
CA LEU A 11 4.71 2.30 -8.66
C LEU A 11 3.97 3.32 -7.80
N ALA A 12 4.20 4.61 -8.01
CA ALA A 12 3.48 5.66 -7.30
C ALA A 12 1.99 5.69 -7.67
N ASP A 13 1.66 5.56 -8.95
CA ASP A 13 0.29 5.53 -9.46
C ASP A 13 -0.48 4.32 -8.87
N GLU A 14 0.14 3.14 -8.83
CA GLU A 14 -0.47 1.95 -8.22
C GLU A 14 -0.60 2.09 -6.69
N ALA A 15 0.40 2.65 -6.01
CA ALA A 15 0.32 2.90 -4.57
C ALA A 15 -0.84 3.83 -4.22
N GLU A 16 -1.02 4.91 -4.99
CA GLU A 16 -2.11 5.85 -4.81
C GLU A 16 -3.46 5.17 -5.03
N PHE A 17 -3.60 4.39 -6.11
CA PHE A 17 -4.81 3.63 -6.40
C PHE A 17 -5.18 2.68 -5.24
N GLN A 18 -4.22 1.91 -4.74
CA GLN A 18 -4.44 0.98 -3.64
C GLN A 18 -4.83 1.72 -2.34
N MET A 19 -4.22 2.88 -2.06
CA MET A 19 -4.60 3.71 -0.91
C MET A 19 -6.01 4.29 -1.03
N LEU A 20 -6.44 4.70 -2.22
CA LEU A 20 -7.80 5.17 -2.47
C LEU A 20 -8.81 4.04 -2.27
N ALA A 21 -8.55 2.86 -2.82
CA ALA A 21 -9.40 1.69 -2.64
C ALA A 21 -9.51 1.28 -1.15
N ALA A 22 -8.39 1.28 -0.42
CA ALA A 22 -8.36 0.98 1.01
C ALA A 22 -9.17 2.01 1.82
N ARG A 23 -9.06 3.30 1.49
CA ARG A 23 -9.87 4.36 2.13
C ARG A 23 -11.35 4.10 1.93
N ASP A 24 -11.78 3.85 0.70
CA ASP A 24 -13.20 3.66 0.40
C ASP A 24 -13.77 2.42 1.12
N GLN A 25 -12.97 1.36 1.26
CA GLN A 25 -13.35 0.17 2.05
C GLN A 25 -13.48 0.47 3.55
N LEU A 26 -12.58 1.28 4.12
CA LEU A 26 -12.70 1.74 5.51
C LEU A 26 -13.94 2.61 5.73
N GLU A 27 -14.31 3.44 4.75
CA GLU A 27 -15.54 4.23 4.80
C GLU A 27 -16.79 3.35 4.80
N TRP A 28 -16.81 2.27 4.03
CA TRP A 28 -17.90 1.29 4.06
C TRP A 28 -18.01 0.58 5.41
N PHE A 29 -16.89 0.13 5.99
CA PHE A 29 -16.90 -0.44 7.34
C PHE A 29 -17.43 0.54 8.38
N ALA A 30 -16.99 1.81 8.32
CA ALA A 30 -17.48 2.85 9.22
C ALA A 30 -18.98 3.11 9.04
N ALA A 31 -19.49 3.07 7.80
CA ALA A 31 -20.92 3.21 7.51
C ALA A 31 -21.73 2.05 8.10
N ILE A 32 -21.26 0.81 7.95
CA ILE A 32 -21.93 -0.38 8.52
C ILE A 32 -21.91 -0.33 10.05
N ALA A 33 -20.80 0.05 10.68
CA ALA A 33 -20.73 0.20 12.13
C ALA A 33 -21.74 1.24 12.65
N ARG A 34 -21.88 2.38 11.96
CA ARG A 34 -22.92 3.39 12.28
C ARG A 34 -24.33 2.85 12.07
N ALA A 35 -24.56 2.07 11.02
CA ALA A 35 -25.86 1.44 10.77
C ALA A 35 -26.23 0.46 11.89
N ILE A 36 -25.28 -0.36 12.36
CA ILE A 36 -25.47 -1.27 13.49
C ILE A 36 -25.84 -0.49 14.76
N SER A 37 -25.10 0.58 15.10
CA SER A 37 -25.41 1.41 16.28
C SER A 37 -26.84 1.96 16.22
N ARG A 38 -27.23 2.51 15.05
CA ARG A 38 -28.57 3.07 14.86
C ARG A 38 -29.66 2.00 14.91
N ASP A 39 -29.40 0.82 14.38
CA ASP A 39 -30.35 -0.29 14.41
C ASP A 39 -30.60 -0.79 15.84
N VAL A 40 -29.55 -0.85 16.67
CA VAL A 40 -29.68 -1.12 18.10
C VAL A 40 -30.50 -0.03 18.81
N GLU A 41 -30.20 1.23 18.54
CA GLU A 41 -30.86 2.38 19.19
C GLU A 41 -32.33 2.56 18.80
N HIS A 42 -32.69 2.29 17.53
CA HIS A 42 -33.99 2.68 16.98
C HIS A 42 -34.86 1.52 16.48
N ASN A 43 -34.26 0.36 16.19
CA ASN A 43 -34.97 -0.79 15.61
C ASN A 43 -34.84 -2.06 16.48
N ALA A 44 -34.43 -1.92 17.74
CA ALA A 44 -34.20 -3.02 18.68
C ALA A 44 -33.20 -4.09 18.18
N GLY A 45 -32.26 -3.68 17.32
CA GLY A 45 -31.20 -4.55 16.80
C GLY A 45 -31.67 -5.60 15.81
N ARG A 46 -32.80 -5.36 15.11
CA ARG A 46 -33.40 -6.30 14.15
C ARG A 46 -32.44 -6.73 13.04
N ASP A 47 -31.65 -5.79 12.52
CA ASP A 47 -30.83 -5.98 11.32
C ASP A 47 -29.34 -6.17 11.66
N VAL A 48 -28.95 -6.11 12.93
CA VAL A 48 -27.56 -6.25 13.40
C VAL A 48 -26.86 -7.48 12.83
N VAL A 49 -27.55 -8.63 12.80
CA VAL A 49 -26.96 -9.89 12.29
C VAL A 49 -26.64 -9.78 10.80
N VAL A 50 -27.55 -9.21 10.01
CA VAL A 50 -27.37 -9.07 8.55
C VAL A 50 -26.29 -8.03 8.25
N LEU A 51 -26.26 -6.92 8.99
CA LEU A 51 -25.23 -5.90 8.87
C LEU A 51 -23.84 -6.43 9.25
N ALA A 52 -23.75 -7.24 10.30
CA ALA A 52 -22.50 -7.91 10.68
C ALA A 52 -22.04 -8.92 9.61
N GLN A 53 -22.98 -9.67 9.00
CA GLN A 53 -22.67 -10.56 7.88
C GLN A 53 -22.17 -9.78 6.65
N LEU A 54 -22.76 -8.61 6.36
CA LEU A 54 -22.28 -7.74 5.29
C LEU A 54 -20.86 -7.23 5.54
N ALA A 55 -20.56 -6.82 6.78
CA ALA A 55 -19.19 -6.44 7.15
C ALA A 55 -18.21 -7.61 6.98
N ASN A 56 -18.57 -8.82 7.43
CA ASN A 56 -17.72 -9.99 7.25
C ASN A 56 -17.49 -10.30 5.77
N TYR A 57 -18.55 -10.27 4.95
CA TYR A 57 -18.42 -10.48 3.50
C TYR A 57 -17.47 -9.46 2.86
N LEU A 58 -17.60 -8.18 3.21
CA LEU A 58 -16.71 -7.12 2.72
C LEU A 58 -15.25 -7.32 3.17
N GLY A 59 -15.03 -7.86 4.37
CA GLY A 59 -13.71 -8.22 4.87
C GLY A 59 -13.12 -9.41 4.11
N ASP A 60 -13.93 -10.44 3.89
CA ASP A 60 -13.52 -11.69 3.22
C ASP A 60 -13.25 -11.49 1.73
N THR A 61 -13.97 -10.59 1.06
CA THR A 61 -13.68 -10.22 -0.33
C THR A 61 -12.40 -9.39 -0.48
N GLY A 62 -11.86 -8.87 0.63
CA GLY A 62 -10.63 -8.09 0.68
C GLY A 62 -10.68 -6.82 -0.17
N ALA A 63 -9.53 -6.15 -0.27
CA ALA A 63 -9.24 -5.16 -1.31
C ALA A 63 -8.39 -5.88 -2.38
N PRO A 64 -8.98 -6.30 -3.52
CA PRO A 64 -8.27 -7.08 -4.52
C PRO A 64 -7.01 -6.35 -5.01
N GLY A 65 -5.86 -7.03 -4.93
CA GLY A 65 -4.57 -6.48 -5.39
C GLY A 65 -3.72 -5.84 -4.29
N THR A 66 -4.24 -5.62 -3.08
CA THR A 66 -3.47 -5.01 -1.99
C THR A 66 -2.32 -5.92 -1.52
N ASP A 67 -2.53 -7.22 -1.36
CA ASP A 67 -1.46 -8.17 -1.01
C ASP A 67 -0.39 -8.25 -2.11
N SER A 68 -0.80 -8.29 -3.37
CA SER A 68 0.11 -8.26 -4.53
C SER A 68 0.93 -6.97 -4.59
N ALA A 69 0.32 -5.83 -4.27
CA ALA A 69 1.00 -4.55 -4.20
C ALA A 69 1.98 -4.50 -3.02
N ILE A 70 1.59 -4.99 -1.84
CA ILE A 70 2.47 -5.12 -0.67
C ILE A 70 3.70 -5.98 -1.02
N ASP A 71 3.48 -7.12 -1.69
CA ASP A 71 4.56 -8.00 -2.12
C ASP A 71 5.47 -7.34 -3.15
N LEU A 72 4.90 -6.63 -4.13
CA LEU A 72 5.66 -5.90 -5.15
C LEU A 72 6.52 -4.80 -4.50
N PHE A 73 5.95 -3.96 -3.65
CA PHE A 73 6.70 -2.93 -2.92
C PHE A 73 7.77 -3.54 -2.01
N GLY A 74 7.47 -4.66 -1.34
CA GLY A 74 8.43 -5.39 -0.54
C GLY A 74 9.60 -5.95 -1.37
N GLN A 75 9.33 -6.47 -2.57
CA GLN A 75 10.38 -6.92 -3.49
C GLN A 75 11.25 -5.77 -3.97
N ILE A 76 10.67 -4.62 -4.32
CA ILE A 76 11.42 -3.43 -4.73
C ILE A 76 12.30 -2.93 -3.59
N ALA A 77 11.76 -2.79 -2.37
CA ALA A 77 12.53 -2.35 -1.21
C ALA A 77 13.70 -3.29 -0.88
N ARG A 78 13.55 -4.60 -1.12
CA ARG A 78 14.62 -5.60 -0.91
C ARG A 78 15.65 -5.60 -2.04
N ASN A 79 15.23 -5.40 -3.29
CA ASN A 79 16.09 -5.49 -4.48
C ASN A 79 16.80 -4.17 -4.81
N GLU A 80 16.18 -3.02 -4.54
CA GLU A 80 16.78 -1.68 -4.68
C GLU A 80 17.49 -1.24 -3.37
N SER A 81 18.34 -2.10 -2.81
CA SER A 81 19.29 -1.63 -1.80
C SER A 81 20.16 -0.53 -2.41
N ALA A 82 20.16 0.63 -1.73
CA ALA A 82 20.69 1.93 -2.12
C ALA A 82 21.94 1.88 -3.04
N PRO A 83 22.09 2.84 -3.99
CA PRO A 83 23.29 2.94 -4.81
C PRO A 83 24.53 2.96 -3.92
N ARG A 84 25.24 1.83 -3.83
CA ARG A 84 26.55 1.81 -3.18
C ARG A 84 27.42 2.70 -4.03
N LYS A 85 27.77 3.88 -3.51
CA LYS A 85 28.79 4.75 -4.12
C LYS A 85 29.93 3.84 -4.55
N ALA A 86 30.22 3.80 -5.85
CA ALA A 86 31.45 3.19 -6.34
C ALA A 86 32.56 3.80 -5.49
N SER A 87 33.28 2.96 -4.75
CA SER A 87 34.41 3.40 -3.93
C SER A 87 35.28 4.29 -4.81
N ALA A 88 35.35 5.58 -4.46
CA ALA A 88 36.20 6.54 -5.15
C ALA A 88 37.64 6.08 -4.94
N SER A 89 38.12 5.23 -5.84
CA SER A 89 39.50 4.79 -5.85
C SER A 89 40.35 5.99 -6.27
N ASN A 90 40.90 6.66 -5.26
CA ASN A 90 42.05 7.55 -5.30
C ASN A 90 42.29 8.31 -6.62
N ARG A 91 41.72 9.51 -6.74
CA ARG A 91 42.39 10.59 -7.47
C ARG A 91 43.17 11.42 -6.46
N GLY A 92 44.29 10.84 -6.01
CA GLY A 92 45.27 11.54 -5.19
C GLY A 92 46.01 12.57 -6.03
N ALA A 93 45.88 13.83 -5.61
CA ALA A 93 46.84 14.92 -5.72
C ALA A 93 47.46 15.25 -7.09
N ALA A 94 46.97 16.34 -7.68
CA ALA A 94 47.81 17.22 -8.48
C ALA A 94 49.00 17.68 -7.63
N SER A 95 50.23 17.30 -8.01
CA SER A 95 51.42 18.00 -7.57
C SER A 95 51.67 19.17 -8.51
N GLU A 96 51.02 20.31 -8.24
CA GLU A 96 51.57 21.60 -8.62
C GLU A 96 52.75 21.94 -7.69
N GLY A 97 53.90 22.24 -8.29
CA GLY A 97 55.00 22.97 -7.66
C GLY A 97 56.28 22.16 -7.42
N ALA A 98 57.27 22.29 -8.31
CA ALA A 98 58.53 22.99 -8.03
C ALA A 98 59.62 22.69 -9.09
N GLN A 99 60.14 23.78 -9.67
CA GLN A 99 61.39 23.98 -10.41
C GLN A 99 61.47 23.53 -11.88
#